data_AF-A0A819KTN9-F1
#
_entry.id   AF-A0A819KTN9-F1
#
_cell.length_a   1.000
_cell.length_b   1.000
_cell.length_c   1.000
_cell.angle_alpha   90.00
_cell.angle_beta   90.00
_cell.angle_gamma   90.00
#
_symmetry.space_group_name_H-M   'P 1'
#
loop_
_entity.id
_entity.type
_entity.pdbx_description
1 polymer ?
#
loop_
_entity_poly.entity_id
_entity_poly.type
_entity_poly.pdbx_seq_one_letter_code
_entity_poly.pdbx_strand_id
1 'polypeptide(L)'
;MFLAVIAFTISSFRHYIMFNHQNFVEEDNEDDDETIQQVGKKEKLFYLFIFLLATMFFNTLTPKFYVALTGTSSLISGLILIFEWWYFKRYGTSFIEQVSINHLTPMLGGTESNNSSLTNNEASSLSIPSSSTINGSNSGHNGNNNMNNCTLSNGTDSTIPVTGTNECKVWKNPCALFRGAEYQRLIQYNGKEPLTFHDMNLSAQEHQTFFTCDFDEGKPEYEMMQRAWRERTPSIRIQFARDALEKNSEFTPALILLAEEEATTIIEVERLLKQALKCAENAYRKSQQLLEQGRIQDIVHKRNTNILIYVKRRLGMCARKLGKLREATKIFRDLVKEFPMMSVFNIHENLIEVLLALQNYPDVQGVLAKYDDISLPKSATICYTAALLKARAVASTFSPDIASKRGLTAAEMSAVEAIHRAVEFNPHVPKYLLEMKSLILPPEHILKRGDSEAIAYAFFHLPHWRRVEGALNLLHCTWEGTFRMIPYPLEKGHLFHPYPTCTEVADRELLPAFHDVSVFPKKELPFFILFTAGLCSGTAMLALLTHQYPEIAAYIARLFLTWFSVPIQYLTDKIESILPSNLYQQLAKV
;
A
#
# COMPACT_ATOMS: atom_id res chain seq x y z
N MET A 1 -24.92 -23.90 -12.15
CA MET A 1 -23.74 -23.02 -12.10
C MET A 1 -22.59 -23.52 -12.97
N PHE A 2 -22.08 -24.75 -12.83
CA PHE A 2 -20.98 -25.28 -13.68
C PHE A 2 -21.31 -25.31 -15.19
N LEU A 3 -22.52 -25.74 -15.58
CA LEU A 3 -23.01 -25.64 -16.97
C LEU A 3 -23.21 -24.20 -17.45
N ALA A 4 -23.55 -23.27 -16.55
CA ALA A 4 -23.72 -21.86 -16.88
C ALA A 4 -22.36 -21.16 -17.06
N VAL A 5 -21.37 -21.52 -16.25
CA VAL A 5 -19.98 -21.08 -16.40
C VAL A 5 -19.40 -21.65 -17.70
N ILE A 6 -19.61 -22.93 -18.01
CA ILE A 6 -19.15 -23.52 -19.27
C ILE A 6 -19.85 -22.89 -20.48
N ALA A 7 -21.17 -22.69 -20.44
CA ALA A 7 -21.92 -22.05 -21.52
C ALA A 7 -21.54 -20.56 -21.71
N PHE A 8 -21.32 -19.83 -20.61
CA PHE A 8 -20.84 -18.44 -20.64
C PHE A 8 -19.41 -18.37 -21.19
N THR A 9 -18.52 -19.27 -20.74
CA THR A 9 -17.14 -19.35 -21.24
C THR A 9 -17.13 -19.67 -22.74
N ILE A 10 -17.94 -20.63 -23.22
CA ILE A 10 -18.07 -20.97 -24.65
C ILE A 10 -18.67 -19.81 -25.46
N SER A 11 -19.67 -19.11 -24.93
CA SER A 11 -20.30 -17.96 -25.57
C SER A 11 -19.33 -16.78 -25.71
N SER A 12 -18.60 -16.46 -24.63
CA SER A 12 -17.56 -15.43 -24.62
C SER A 12 -16.38 -15.79 -25.53
N PHE A 13 -15.99 -17.07 -25.59
CA PHE A 13 -14.90 -17.55 -26.46
C PHE A 13 -15.30 -17.52 -27.95
N ARG A 14 -16.56 -17.84 -28.28
CA ARG A 14 -17.11 -17.72 -29.64
C ARG A 14 -17.18 -16.26 -30.10
N HIS A 15 -17.50 -15.33 -29.19
CA HIS A 15 -17.52 -13.89 -29.47
C HIS A 15 -16.11 -13.32 -29.67
N TYR A 16 -15.14 -13.75 -28.86
CA TYR A 16 -13.73 -13.36 -28.97
C TYR A 16 -13.08 -13.83 -30.28
N ILE A 17 -13.39 -15.06 -30.73
CA ILE A 17 -12.88 -15.58 -32.01
C ILE A 17 -13.53 -14.90 -33.22
N MET A 18 -14.84 -14.61 -33.18
CA MET A 18 -15.51 -13.84 -34.25
C MET A 18 -14.96 -12.41 -34.38
N PHE A 19 -14.70 -11.75 -33.25
CA PHE A 19 -14.16 -10.39 -33.21
C PHE A 19 -12.71 -10.34 -33.73
N ASN A 20 -11.88 -11.35 -33.42
CA ASN A 20 -10.50 -11.42 -33.90
C ASN A 20 -10.36 -11.94 -35.33
N HIS A 21 -11.33 -12.68 -35.87
CA HIS A 21 -11.31 -13.11 -37.28
C HIS A 21 -11.62 -11.97 -38.26
N GLN A 22 -12.30 -10.90 -37.83
CA GLN A 22 -12.52 -9.70 -38.66
C GLN A 22 -11.31 -8.75 -38.67
N ASN A 23 -10.47 -8.76 -37.64
CA ASN A 23 -9.29 -7.89 -37.55
C ASN A 23 -8.00 -8.51 -38.10
N PHE A 24 -8.02 -9.76 -38.59
CA PHE A 24 -6.81 -10.50 -39.00
C PHE A 24 -6.62 -10.61 -40.52
N VAL A 25 -7.40 -9.88 -41.32
CA VAL A 25 -7.25 -9.87 -42.79
C VAL A 25 -6.37 -8.69 -43.27
N GLU A 26 -5.91 -7.81 -42.38
CA GLU A 26 -5.22 -6.56 -42.80
C GLU A 26 -3.78 -6.35 -42.32
N GLU A 27 -3.14 -7.27 -41.59
CA GLU A 27 -1.72 -7.11 -41.21
C GLU A 27 -0.88 -8.36 -41.48
N ASP A 28 -0.65 -8.64 -42.76
CA ASP A 28 0.55 -9.34 -43.21
C ASP A 28 1.46 -8.30 -43.87
N ASN A 29 2.38 -7.69 -43.11
CA ASN A 29 3.66 -7.19 -43.64
C ASN A 29 4.67 -6.88 -42.51
N GLU A 30 5.88 -7.36 -42.76
CA GLU A 30 7.19 -6.96 -42.20
C GLU A 30 7.61 -7.48 -40.81
N ASP A 31 8.47 -8.52 -40.89
CA ASP A 31 9.76 -8.70 -40.22
C ASP A 31 9.93 -8.15 -38.80
N ASP A 32 9.88 -9.06 -37.80
CA ASP A 32 11.04 -9.37 -36.96
C ASP A 32 10.75 -10.50 -35.94
N ASP A 33 11.78 -11.32 -35.70
CA ASP A 33 12.00 -12.26 -34.59
C ASP A 33 11.42 -13.70 -34.70
N GLU A 34 12.23 -14.63 -35.26
CA GLU A 34 11.98 -16.09 -35.34
C GLU A 34 11.63 -16.73 -33.98
N THR A 35 12.03 -16.10 -32.88
CA THR A 35 11.80 -16.56 -31.50
C THR A 35 10.34 -16.35 -31.07
N ILE A 36 9.71 -15.25 -31.48
CA ILE A 36 8.31 -14.92 -31.18
C ILE A 36 7.37 -15.76 -32.06
N GLN A 37 7.78 -16.02 -33.31
CA GLN A 37 7.05 -16.91 -34.22
C GLN A 37 7.00 -18.36 -33.71
N GLN A 38 8.08 -18.88 -33.08
CA GLN A 38 8.06 -20.22 -32.48
C GLN A 38 7.18 -20.32 -31.22
N VAL A 39 7.17 -19.29 -30.37
CA VAL A 39 6.32 -19.26 -29.16
C VAL A 39 4.84 -19.14 -29.56
N GLY A 40 4.51 -18.25 -30.49
CA GLY A 40 3.15 -18.10 -31.02
C GLY A 40 2.65 -19.35 -31.78
N LYS A 41 3.54 -20.10 -32.45
CA LYS A 41 3.19 -21.36 -33.11
C LYS A 41 2.97 -22.50 -32.11
N LYS A 42 3.72 -22.54 -31.00
CA LYS A 42 3.49 -23.49 -29.88
C LYS A 42 2.20 -23.19 -29.13
N GLU A 43 1.89 -21.92 -28.86
CA GLU A 43 0.61 -21.53 -28.27
C GLU A 43 -0.57 -21.84 -29.20
N LYS A 44 -0.48 -21.50 -30.50
CA LYS A 44 -1.50 -21.87 -31.49
C LYS A 44 -1.69 -23.39 -31.59
N LEU A 45 -0.61 -24.18 -31.56
CA LEU A 45 -0.70 -25.65 -31.54
C LEU A 45 -1.34 -26.16 -30.25
N PHE A 46 -1.04 -25.54 -29.11
CA PHE A 46 -1.60 -25.88 -27.81
C PHE A 46 -3.10 -25.59 -27.75
N TYR A 47 -3.54 -24.42 -28.24
CA TYR A 47 -4.97 -24.08 -28.31
C TYR A 47 -5.73 -24.92 -29.32
N LEU A 48 -5.12 -25.24 -30.47
CA LEU A 48 -5.70 -26.16 -31.46
C LEU A 48 -5.80 -27.58 -30.91
N PHE A 49 -4.81 -28.03 -30.14
CA PHE A 49 -4.81 -29.30 -29.44
C PHE A 49 -5.90 -29.35 -28.36
N ILE A 50 -6.04 -28.31 -27.53
CA ILE A 50 -7.11 -28.16 -26.52
C ILE A 50 -8.49 -28.14 -27.21
N PHE A 51 -8.64 -27.44 -28.34
CA PHE A 51 -9.88 -27.39 -29.12
C PHE A 51 -10.24 -28.75 -29.73
N LEU A 52 -9.27 -29.49 -30.28
CA LEU A 52 -9.47 -30.86 -30.76
C LEU A 52 -9.82 -31.83 -29.63
N LEU A 53 -9.18 -31.69 -28.46
CA LEU A 53 -9.49 -32.48 -27.26
C LEU A 53 -10.89 -32.19 -26.75
N ALA A 54 -11.30 -30.92 -26.68
CA ALA A 54 -12.64 -30.50 -26.29
C ALA A 54 -13.69 -30.98 -27.30
N THR A 55 -13.41 -30.88 -28.60
CA THR A 55 -14.35 -31.30 -29.66
C THR A 55 -14.51 -32.82 -29.71
N MET A 56 -13.40 -33.57 -29.55
CA MET A 56 -13.42 -35.03 -29.35
C MET A 56 -14.21 -35.40 -28.09
N PHE A 57 -13.97 -34.69 -26.99
CA PHE A 57 -14.64 -34.87 -25.69
C PHE A 57 -16.15 -34.66 -25.78
N PHE A 58 -16.61 -33.56 -26.39
CA PHE A 58 -18.05 -33.29 -26.57
C PHE A 58 -18.73 -34.29 -27.51
N ASN A 59 -18.01 -34.81 -28.52
CA ASN A 59 -18.52 -35.82 -29.46
C ASN A 59 -18.55 -37.25 -28.89
N THR A 60 -17.90 -37.53 -27.74
CA THR A 60 -17.92 -38.85 -27.06
C THR A 60 -18.81 -38.90 -25.80
N LEU A 61 -19.57 -37.84 -25.51
CA LEU A 61 -20.41 -37.76 -24.31
C LEU A 61 -21.60 -38.73 -24.38
N THR A 62 -21.39 -39.94 -23.85
CA THR A 62 -22.47 -40.90 -23.63
C THR A 62 -23.37 -40.46 -22.47
N PRO A 63 -24.66 -40.89 -22.42
CA PRO A 63 -25.58 -40.58 -21.32
C PRO A 63 -25.04 -40.87 -19.92
N LYS A 64 -24.13 -41.84 -19.80
CA LYS A 64 -23.44 -42.21 -18.55
C LYS A 64 -22.52 -41.10 -18.02
N PHE A 65 -21.92 -40.29 -18.91
CA PHE A 65 -21.13 -39.13 -18.52
C PHE A 65 -22.00 -38.04 -17.89
N TYR A 66 -23.19 -37.78 -18.45
CA TYR A 66 -24.13 -36.82 -17.87
C TYR A 66 -24.61 -37.23 -16.48
N VAL A 67 -24.82 -38.53 -16.24
CA VAL A 67 -25.16 -39.07 -14.91
C VAL A 67 -23.98 -38.89 -13.94
N ALA A 68 -22.75 -39.19 -14.36
CA ALA A 68 -21.56 -38.99 -13.53
C ALA A 68 -21.31 -37.50 -13.22
N LEU A 69 -21.49 -36.60 -14.20
CA LEU A 69 -21.38 -35.15 -14.05
C LEU A 69 -22.46 -34.58 -13.12
N THR A 70 -23.69 -35.12 -13.18
CA THR A 70 -24.78 -34.73 -12.29
C THR A 70 -24.52 -35.20 -10.86
N GLY A 71 -23.98 -36.41 -10.69
CA GLY A 71 -23.56 -36.93 -9.39
C GLY A 71 -22.42 -36.11 -8.76
N THR A 72 -21.37 -35.79 -9.52
CA THR A 72 -20.25 -34.99 -9.01
C THR A 72 -20.66 -33.55 -8.73
N SER A 73 -21.47 -32.92 -9.59
CA SER A 73 -21.96 -31.55 -9.36
C SER A 73 -22.92 -31.46 -8.16
N SER A 74 -23.75 -32.47 -7.91
CA SER A 74 -24.62 -32.54 -6.72
C SER A 74 -23.81 -32.69 -5.43
N LEU A 75 -22.79 -33.56 -5.42
CA LEU A 75 -21.91 -33.76 -4.27
C LEU A 75 -21.08 -32.51 -3.96
N ILE A 76 -20.54 -31.85 -4.98
CA ILE A 76 -19.81 -30.58 -4.84
C ILE A 76 -20.75 -29.48 -4.33
N SER A 77 -21.99 -29.40 -4.85
CA SER A 77 -22.97 -28.41 -4.38
C SER A 77 -23.38 -28.65 -2.92
N GLY A 78 -23.53 -29.91 -2.50
CA GLY A 78 -23.82 -30.25 -1.11
C GLY A 78 -22.68 -29.90 -0.15
N LEU A 79 -21.43 -30.14 -0.56
CA LEU A 79 -20.25 -29.71 0.21
C LEU A 79 -20.20 -28.18 0.34
N ILE A 80 -20.36 -27.45 -0.78
CA ILE A 80 -20.37 -25.99 -0.78
C ILE A 80 -21.43 -25.46 0.19
N LEU A 81 -22.64 -26.04 0.22
CA LEU A 81 -23.72 -25.61 1.10
C LEU A 81 -23.43 -25.85 2.59
N ILE A 82 -22.86 -27.00 2.94
CA ILE A 82 -22.45 -27.29 4.34
C ILE A 82 -21.36 -26.31 4.79
N PHE A 83 -20.41 -26.00 3.91
CA PHE A 83 -19.33 -25.07 4.22
C PHE A 83 -19.79 -23.61 4.25
N GLU A 84 -20.71 -23.22 3.38
CA GLU A 84 -21.33 -21.90 3.38
C GLU A 84 -22.13 -21.68 4.68
N TRP A 85 -22.84 -22.71 5.15
CA TRP A 85 -23.52 -22.67 6.44
C TRP A 85 -22.55 -22.55 7.63
N TRP A 86 -21.44 -23.30 7.61
CA TRP A 86 -20.39 -23.18 8.63
C TRP A 86 -19.70 -21.80 8.62
N TYR A 87 -19.39 -21.28 7.42
CA TYR A 87 -18.75 -19.98 7.23
C TYR A 87 -19.65 -18.85 7.71
N PHE A 88 -20.93 -18.86 7.32
CA PHE A 88 -21.94 -17.90 7.78
C PHE A 88 -22.03 -17.87 9.31
N LYS A 89 -22.03 -19.04 9.96
CA LYS A 89 -22.06 -19.15 11.43
C LYS A 89 -20.80 -18.59 12.10
N ARG A 90 -19.65 -18.61 11.43
CA ARG A 90 -18.34 -18.18 11.98
C ARG A 90 -18.07 -16.69 11.72
N TYR A 91 -18.47 -16.16 10.57
CA TYR A 91 -18.10 -14.83 10.09
C TYR A 91 -19.29 -13.87 9.93
N GLY A 92 -20.53 -14.34 10.04
CA GLY A 92 -21.74 -13.51 10.02
C GLY A 92 -22.18 -13.02 8.63
N THR A 93 -21.48 -13.39 7.56
CA THR A 93 -21.81 -13.08 6.16
C THR A 93 -21.65 -14.32 5.29
N SER A 94 -22.41 -14.43 4.19
CA SER A 94 -22.24 -15.57 3.27
C SER A 94 -20.93 -15.43 2.48
N PHE A 95 -20.27 -16.55 2.23
CA PHE A 95 -19.08 -16.59 1.36
C PHE A 95 -19.42 -16.14 -0.07
N ILE A 96 -20.58 -16.56 -0.60
CA ILE A 96 -21.04 -16.16 -1.93
C ILE A 96 -21.38 -14.68 -1.95
N GLU A 97 -22.00 -14.16 -0.89
CA GLU A 97 -22.27 -12.73 -0.73
C GLU A 97 -20.98 -11.90 -0.73
N GLN A 98 -19.95 -12.34 -0.01
CA GLN A 98 -18.64 -11.67 0.05
C GLN A 98 -17.89 -11.67 -1.29
N VAL A 99 -17.90 -12.80 -2.02
CA VAL A 99 -17.29 -12.90 -3.36
C VAL A 99 -18.09 -12.11 -4.40
N SER A 100 -19.42 -12.11 -4.28
CA SER A 100 -20.32 -11.37 -5.17
C SER A 100 -20.14 -9.87 -5.00
N ILE A 101 -20.03 -9.36 -3.77
CA ILE A 101 -19.73 -7.95 -3.50
C ILE A 101 -18.35 -7.58 -4.07
N ASN A 102 -17.31 -8.38 -3.79
CA ASN A 102 -15.95 -8.04 -4.24
C ASN A 102 -15.75 -8.06 -5.77
N HIS A 103 -16.53 -8.86 -6.51
CA HIS A 103 -16.40 -8.98 -7.96
C HIS A 103 -17.51 -8.31 -8.78
N LEU A 104 -18.72 -8.11 -8.24
CA LEU A 104 -19.84 -7.48 -8.95
C LEU A 104 -20.06 -6.01 -8.54
N THR A 105 -19.66 -5.58 -7.35
CA THR A 105 -19.77 -4.17 -6.93
C THR A 105 -18.97 -3.19 -7.81
N PRO A 106 -17.81 -3.55 -8.40
CA PRO A 106 -17.17 -2.70 -9.40
C PRO A 106 -17.93 -2.60 -10.74
N MET A 107 -18.80 -3.57 -11.06
CA MET A 107 -19.58 -3.60 -12.31
C MET A 107 -20.99 -3.01 -12.17
N LEU A 108 -21.65 -3.19 -11.02
CA LEU A 108 -22.92 -2.56 -10.69
C LEU A 108 -22.63 -1.34 -9.83
N GLY A 109 -22.47 -0.17 -10.45
CA GLY A 109 -22.37 1.11 -9.73
C GLY A 109 -23.53 1.25 -8.75
N GLY A 110 -23.26 0.94 -7.48
CA GLY A 110 -24.27 0.77 -6.44
C GLY A 110 -23.90 1.59 -5.22
N THR A 111 -24.46 2.78 -5.14
CA THR A 111 -24.64 3.54 -3.90
C THR A 111 -25.59 2.75 -3.01
N GLU A 112 -25.12 2.18 -1.90
CA GLU A 112 -26.01 1.74 -0.82
C GLU A 112 -26.13 2.82 0.25
N SER A 113 -27.36 3.28 0.40
CA SER A 113 -27.86 4.16 1.45
C SER A 113 -27.77 3.47 2.81
N ASN A 114 -27.11 4.12 3.78
CA ASN A 114 -27.08 3.71 5.18
C ASN A 114 -28.51 3.67 5.77
N ASN A 115 -29.01 2.49 6.11
CA ASN A 115 -30.08 2.33 7.10
C ASN A 115 -29.49 1.74 8.39
N SER A 116 -28.99 2.62 9.26
CA SER A 116 -28.80 2.32 10.67
C SER A 116 -29.99 2.87 11.45
N SER A 117 -30.87 1.97 11.88
CA SER A 117 -31.92 2.22 12.86
C SER A 117 -31.30 2.43 14.24
N LEU A 118 -31.38 3.66 14.78
CA LEU A 118 -31.24 3.94 16.19
C LEU A 118 -32.20 5.08 16.59
N THR A 119 -33.02 4.76 17.59
CA THR A 119 -34.03 5.57 18.26
C THR A 119 -33.42 6.65 19.17
N ASN A 120 -33.83 7.92 19.04
CA ASN A 120 -34.44 8.75 20.11
C ASN A 120 -34.41 10.27 19.83
N ASN A 121 -35.61 10.85 19.97
CA ASN A 121 -36.01 12.16 20.51
C ASN A 121 -35.51 13.49 19.92
N GLU A 122 -36.48 14.14 19.27
CA GLU A 122 -36.90 15.55 19.35
C GLU A 122 -35.87 16.65 19.69
N ALA A 123 -35.63 17.53 18.72
CA ALA A 123 -35.82 18.98 18.87
C ALA A 123 -35.79 19.70 17.50
N SER A 124 -36.98 20.18 17.11
CA SER A 124 -37.24 21.48 16.46
C SER A 124 -36.23 22.07 15.45
N SER A 125 -36.65 22.16 14.19
CA SER A 125 -37.10 23.42 13.55
C SER A 125 -36.53 23.73 12.16
N LEU A 126 -37.51 23.95 11.27
CA LEU A 126 -37.56 24.96 10.20
C LEU A 126 -36.76 24.77 8.91
N SER A 127 -37.46 25.20 7.87
CA SER A 127 -37.43 24.77 6.50
C SER A 127 -37.25 25.97 5.56
N ILE A 128 -37.01 25.64 4.28
CA ILE A 128 -37.22 26.42 3.03
C ILE A 128 -36.14 27.47 2.64
N PRO A 129 -35.98 27.84 1.34
CA PRO A 129 -35.08 27.15 0.40
C PRO A 129 -34.24 28.12 -0.48
N SER A 130 -33.50 27.49 -1.40
CA SER A 130 -32.68 27.99 -2.51
C SER A 130 -33.38 28.89 -3.55
N SER A 131 -32.57 29.77 -4.18
CA SER A 131 -32.69 30.35 -5.53
C SER A 131 -31.31 30.93 -5.88
N SER A 132 -30.79 31.07 -7.10
CA SER A 132 -31.18 30.76 -8.48
C SER A 132 -29.96 31.02 -9.39
N THR A 133 -29.79 30.16 -10.38
CA THR A 133 -29.29 30.33 -11.78
C THR A 133 -28.70 31.68 -12.24
N ILE A 134 -27.64 31.65 -13.09
CA ILE A 134 -27.55 32.30 -14.42
C ILE A 134 -26.29 31.83 -15.21
N ASN A 135 -26.51 31.62 -16.52
CA ASN A 135 -25.59 31.18 -17.60
C ASN A 135 -24.68 32.31 -18.16
N GLY A 136 -23.61 31.94 -18.89
CA GLY A 136 -23.12 32.78 -20.00
C GLY A 136 -21.69 32.57 -20.56
N SER A 137 -21.56 31.66 -21.53
CA SER A 137 -20.85 31.77 -22.84
C SER A 137 -19.31 31.98 -23.01
N ASN A 138 -18.70 30.95 -23.64
CA ASN A 138 -17.74 30.87 -24.77
C ASN A 138 -16.44 31.71 -24.85
N SER A 139 -15.29 31.01 -25.02
CA SER A 139 -14.42 31.04 -26.22
C SER A 139 -13.07 30.35 -25.94
N GLY A 140 -12.65 29.44 -26.83
CA GLY A 140 -11.53 28.52 -26.62
C GLY A 140 -10.12 29.08 -26.86
N HIS A 141 -9.15 28.44 -26.21
CA HIS A 141 -7.78 28.23 -26.70
C HIS A 141 -7.26 26.90 -26.16
N ASN A 142 -6.69 26.11 -27.07
CA ASN A 142 -6.21 24.76 -26.86
C ASN A 142 -4.76 24.82 -26.34
N GLY A 143 -4.48 24.21 -25.19
CA GLY A 143 -3.16 24.21 -24.57
C GLY A 143 -3.15 23.28 -23.36
N ASN A 144 -2.93 22.00 -23.61
CA ASN A 144 -2.98 20.93 -22.62
C ASN A 144 -1.70 20.96 -21.75
N ASN A 145 -1.72 21.72 -20.65
CA ASN A 145 -0.72 21.66 -19.58
C ASN A 145 -1.44 21.26 -18.29
N ASN A 146 -1.24 20.02 -17.86
CA ASN A 146 -1.80 19.48 -16.64
C ASN A 146 -1.06 20.12 -15.43
N MET A 147 -1.61 21.24 -14.96
CA MET A 147 -1.05 22.07 -13.90
C MET A 147 -1.77 21.74 -12.59
N ASN A 148 -1.19 20.84 -11.79
CA ASN A 148 -1.67 20.55 -10.44
C ASN A 148 -1.33 21.71 -9.50
N ASN A 149 -2.16 22.75 -9.52
CA ASN A 149 -2.10 23.84 -8.56
C ASN A 149 -2.41 23.34 -7.15
N CYS A 150 -1.39 23.24 -6.29
CA CYS A 150 -1.56 23.10 -4.85
C CYS A 150 -2.10 24.42 -4.28
N THR A 151 -3.42 24.57 -4.31
CA THR A 151 -4.14 25.59 -3.56
C THR A 151 -4.72 24.95 -2.30
N LEU A 152 -4.45 25.57 -1.16
CA LEU A 152 -4.92 25.18 0.15
C LEU A 152 -6.46 25.21 0.19
N SER A 153 -7.13 24.06 0.36
CA SER A 153 -8.54 24.01 0.72
C SER A 153 -8.68 23.67 2.21
N ASN A 154 -9.28 24.62 2.94
CA ASN A 154 -9.79 24.40 4.29
C ASN A 154 -10.90 23.34 4.24
N GLY A 155 -10.97 22.53 5.30
CA GLY A 155 -11.89 21.40 5.40
C GLY A 155 -13.35 21.78 5.21
N THR A 156 -13.96 21.14 4.22
CA THR A 156 -15.37 20.74 4.15
C THR A 156 -15.42 19.51 3.24
N ASP A 157 -16.12 18.47 3.68
CA ASP A 157 -16.40 17.25 2.92
C ASP A 157 -16.69 17.54 1.45
N SER A 158 -15.96 16.90 0.55
CA SER A 158 -16.36 16.79 -0.85
C SER A 158 -16.16 15.37 -1.34
N THR A 159 -17.30 14.76 -1.62
CA THR A 159 -17.52 13.58 -2.46
C THR A 159 -16.63 13.62 -3.70
N ILE A 160 -15.77 12.60 -3.83
CA ILE A 160 -14.86 12.39 -4.95
C ILE A 160 -15.68 12.21 -6.25
N PRO A 161 -15.41 12.97 -7.33
CA PRO A 161 -15.92 12.63 -8.66
C PRO A 161 -15.18 11.39 -9.17
N VAL A 162 -15.87 10.27 -9.28
CA VAL A 162 -15.34 8.99 -9.77
C VAL A 162 -15.23 9.03 -11.29
N THR A 163 -14.13 9.57 -11.79
CA THR A 163 -13.56 9.25 -13.11
C THR A 163 -12.06 9.53 -13.10
N GLY A 164 -11.24 8.48 -13.07
CA GLY A 164 -9.77 8.57 -13.13
C GLY A 164 -9.11 7.58 -12.18
N THR A 165 -8.02 6.96 -12.60
CA THR A 165 -7.18 6.05 -11.81
C THR A 165 -6.98 6.57 -10.38
N ASN A 166 -7.31 5.78 -9.35
CA ASN A 166 -7.05 6.12 -7.95
C ASN A 166 -5.53 6.20 -7.74
N GLU A 167 -4.94 7.38 -7.92
CA GLU A 167 -3.52 7.63 -7.63
C GLU A 167 -3.31 7.79 -6.12
N CYS A 168 -2.39 7.02 -5.58
CA CYS A 168 -2.00 7.07 -4.17
C CYS A 168 -1.15 8.33 -3.94
N LYS A 169 -1.58 9.23 -3.03
CA LYS A 169 -0.82 10.44 -2.70
C LYS A 169 0.49 10.13 -1.97
N VAL A 170 1.60 10.52 -2.59
CA VAL A 170 2.95 10.47 -2.00
C VAL A 170 3.31 11.76 -1.27
N TRP A 171 4.21 11.66 -0.28
CA TRP A 171 4.60 12.76 0.59
C TRP A 171 6.13 12.84 0.70
N LYS A 172 6.67 14.05 0.88
CA LYS A 172 8.10 14.21 1.15
C LYS A 172 8.51 13.49 2.44
N ASN A 173 9.56 12.69 2.38
CA ASN A 173 10.18 12.11 3.58
C ASN A 173 10.77 13.24 4.44
N PRO A 174 10.30 13.43 5.69
CA PRO A 174 10.81 14.48 6.59
C PRO A 174 12.32 14.33 6.86
N CYS A 175 12.80 13.10 6.86
CA CYS A 175 14.17 12.74 7.22
C CYS A 175 15.03 12.29 6.02
N ALA A 176 14.63 12.64 4.78
CA ALA A 176 15.36 12.29 3.55
C ALA A 176 16.87 12.56 3.63
N LEU A 177 17.68 11.64 3.11
CA LEU A 177 19.14 11.73 3.15
C LEU A 177 19.67 12.76 2.13
N PHE A 178 20.96 13.10 2.22
CA PHE A 178 21.65 13.94 1.23
C PHE A 178 22.19 13.09 0.08
N ARG A 179 21.94 13.48 -1.18
CA ARG A 179 22.29 12.66 -2.35
C ARG A 179 23.78 12.37 -2.47
N GLY A 180 24.61 13.40 -2.52
CA GLY A 180 26.06 13.25 -2.62
C GLY A 180 26.67 12.70 -1.33
N ALA A 181 26.24 13.21 -0.17
CA ALA A 181 26.91 12.88 1.09
C ALA A 181 26.50 11.53 1.68
N GLU A 182 25.33 10.98 1.34
CA GLU A 182 24.79 9.77 1.94
C GLU A 182 24.36 8.72 0.90
N TYR A 183 23.46 9.04 -0.03
CA TYR A 183 22.99 8.06 -1.03
C TYR A 183 24.12 7.57 -1.94
N GLN A 184 24.99 8.48 -2.39
CA GLN A 184 26.12 8.15 -3.28
C GLN A 184 27.07 7.12 -2.67
N ARG A 185 27.16 7.05 -1.34
CA ARG A 185 28.02 6.07 -0.66
C ARG A 185 27.58 4.63 -0.92
N LEU A 186 26.26 4.39 -1.04
CA LEU A 186 25.75 3.06 -1.39
C LEU A 186 26.17 2.68 -2.81
N ILE A 187 25.99 3.61 -3.75
CA ILE A 187 26.38 3.42 -5.16
C ILE A 187 27.88 3.12 -5.26
N GLN A 188 28.72 3.88 -4.54
CA GLN A 188 30.17 3.64 -4.50
C GLN A 188 30.55 2.30 -3.86
N TYR A 189 29.79 1.84 -2.87
CA TYR A 189 30.10 0.62 -2.13
C TYR A 189 29.74 -0.66 -2.90
N ASN A 190 28.57 -0.71 -3.54
CA ASN A 190 28.08 -1.94 -4.18
C ASN A 190 27.34 -1.73 -5.51
N GLY A 191 27.39 -0.53 -6.08
CA GLY A 191 26.75 -0.21 -7.37
C GLY A 191 25.23 -0.17 -7.35
N LYS A 192 24.58 -0.29 -6.18
CA LYS A 192 23.12 -0.26 -6.07
C LYS A 192 22.61 1.17 -5.98
N GLU A 193 21.67 1.52 -6.85
CA GLU A 193 20.98 2.81 -6.82
C GLU A 193 19.90 2.83 -5.72
N PRO A 194 20.03 3.69 -4.69
CA PRO A 194 19.07 3.73 -3.58
C PRO A 194 17.74 4.40 -3.93
N LEU A 195 17.70 5.24 -4.95
CA LEU A 195 16.54 6.02 -5.34
C LEU A 195 16.07 5.60 -6.73
N THR A 196 14.77 5.52 -6.93
CA THR A 196 14.21 5.29 -8.26
C THR A 196 14.17 6.57 -9.07
N PHE A 197 14.10 6.43 -10.40
CA PHE A 197 13.89 7.57 -11.29
C PHE A 197 12.59 8.33 -10.95
N HIS A 198 11.52 7.60 -10.60
CA HIS A 198 10.25 8.19 -10.20
C HIS A 198 10.42 9.06 -8.94
N ASP A 199 11.09 8.54 -7.90
CA ASP A 199 11.33 9.26 -6.64
C ASP A 199 12.17 10.53 -6.85
N MET A 200 13.21 10.45 -7.68
CA MET A 200 14.00 11.62 -8.06
C MET A 200 13.20 12.66 -8.85
N ASN A 201 12.32 12.23 -9.74
CA ASN A 201 11.47 13.11 -10.54
C ASN A 201 10.43 13.85 -9.68
N LEU A 202 9.87 13.21 -8.65
CA LEU A 202 9.01 13.88 -7.68
C LEU A 202 9.76 15.05 -7.00
N SER A 203 11.01 14.84 -6.60
CA SER A 203 11.84 15.92 -6.01
C SER A 203 12.08 17.06 -6.99
N ALA A 204 12.29 16.76 -8.27
CA ALA A 204 12.44 17.77 -9.32
C ALA A 204 11.17 18.61 -9.51
N GLN A 205 9.98 18.00 -9.42
CA GLN A 205 8.69 18.70 -9.50
C GLN A 205 8.46 19.58 -8.26
N GLU A 206 8.78 19.09 -7.07
CA GLU A 206 8.73 19.86 -5.84
C GLU A 206 9.67 21.07 -5.88
N HIS A 207 10.90 20.90 -6.34
CA HIS A 207 11.85 22.00 -6.46
C HIS A 207 11.37 23.06 -7.46
N GLN A 208 10.81 22.67 -8.61
CA GLN A 208 10.18 23.62 -9.54
C GLN A 208 9.04 24.38 -8.84
N THR A 209 8.20 23.69 -8.07
CA THR A 209 7.06 24.28 -7.37
C THR A 209 7.49 25.22 -6.23
N PHE A 210 8.55 24.88 -5.48
CA PHE A 210 8.95 25.64 -4.30
C PHE A 210 9.94 26.76 -4.60
N PHE A 211 10.79 26.59 -5.61
CA PHE A 211 11.94 27.48 -5.86
C PHE A 211 11.76 28.38 -7.07
N THR A 212 10.62 28.32 -7.76
CA THR A 212 10.32 29.20 -8.90
C THR A 212 8.96 29.86 -8.76
N CYS A 213 8.73 30.94 -9.53
CA CYS A 213 7.41 31.49 -9.77
C CYS A 213 7.33 32.10 -11.19
N ASP A 214 6.12 32.45 -11.63
CA ASP A 214 5.86 33.01 -12.97
C ASP A 214 6.64 34.30 -13.27
N PHE A 215 7.12 35.01 -12.24
CA PHE A 215 7.91 36.24 -12.36
C PHE A 215 9.43 36.02 -12.41
N ASP A 216 9.86 34.79 -12.64
CA ASP A 216 11.26 34.43 -12.88
C ASP A 216 11.61 34.29 -14.36
N GLU A 217 10.63 34.44 -15.25
CA GLU A 217 10.84 34.40 -16.70
C GLU A 217 11.89 35.42 -17.16
N GLY A 218 12.77 35.01 -18.06
CA GLY A 218 13.85 35.83 -18.61
C GLY A 218 15.07 35.99 -17.69
N LYS A 219 15.07 35.41 -16.49
CA LYS A 219 16.27 35.39 -15.62
C LYS A 219 17.12 34.15 -15.95
N PRO A 220 18.36 34.35 -16.44
CA PRO A 220 19.17 33.24 -16.95
C PRO A 220 19.46 32.17 -15.89
N GLU A 221 19.66 32.55 -14.63
CA GLU A 221 19.93 31.63 -13.53
C GLU A 221 18.74 30.71 -13.21
N TYR A 222 17.51 31.19 -13.37
CA TYR A 222 16.30 30.38 -13.16
C TYR A 222 16.06 29.42 -14.33
N GLU A 223 16.26 29.87 -15.57
CA GLU A 223 16.18 29.02 -16.76
C GLU A 223 17.22 27.88 -16.75
N MET A 224 18.43 28.15 -16.26
CA MET A 224 19.45 27.13 -16.03
C MET A 224 18.99 26.09 -15.01
N MET A 225 18.43 26.51 -13.88
CA MET A 225 17.96 25.57 -12.85
C MET A 225 16.72 24.77 -13.26
N GLN A 226 15.80 25.36 -14.03
CA GLN A 226 14.67 24.62 -14.60
C GLN A 226 15.14 23.48 -15.52
N ARG A 227 16.22 23.70 -16.29
CA ARG A 227 16.88 22.65 -17.07
C ARG A 227 17.58 21.63 -16.16
N ALA A 228 18.30 22.10 -15.13
CA ALA A 228 18.97 21.24 -14.17
C ALA A 228 18.01 20.25 -13.50
N TRP A 229 16.84 20.67 -13.02
CA TRP A 229 15.92 19.75 -12.33
C TRP A 229 15.30 18.69 -13.25
N ARG A 230 15.17 18.95 -14.55
CA ARG A 230 14.66 17.98 -15.53
C ARG A 230 15.74 17.04 -16.05
N GLU A 231 17.01 17.38 -15.83
CA GLU A 231 18.14 16.62 -16.31
C GLU A 231 18.35 15.35 -15.46
N ARG A 232 18.59 14.22 -16.15
CA ARG A 232 18.73 12.91 -15.52
C ARG A 232 20.11 12.72 -14.90
N THR A 233 21.12 13.29 -15.54
CA THR A 233 22.52 13.04 -15.18
C THR A 233 22.99 14.00 -14.08
N PRO A 234 23.43 13.51 -12.90
CA PRO A 234 23.85 14.37 -11.78
C PRO A 234 24.98 15.34 -12.14
N SER A 235 25.99 14.90 -12.88
CA SER A 235 27.12 15.75 -13.29
C SER A 235 26.68 16.95 -14.12
N ILE A 236 25.70 16.76 -15.01
CA ILE A 236 25.13 17.84 -15.83
C ILE A 236 24.28 18.78 -14.95
N ARG A 237 23.52 18.25 -13.98
CA ARG A 237 22.79 19.08 -13.01
C ARG A 237 23.73 20.00 -12.23
N ILE A 238 24.85 19.44 -11.75
CA ILE A 238 25.90 20.20 -11.03
C ILE A 238 26.49 21.28 -11.92
N GLN A 239 26.77 20.97 -13.20
CA GLN A 239 27.26 21.96 -14.17
C GLN A 239 26.28 23.12 -14.31
N PHE A 240 24.98 22.87 -14.52
CA PHE A 240 23.97 23.92 -14.62
C PHE A 240 23.88 24.78 -13.35
N ALA A 241 24.01 24.19 -12.17
CA ALA A 241 24.02 24.96 -10.91
C ALA A 241 25.28 25.85 -10.79
N ARG A 242 26.45 25.36 -11.21
CA ARG A 242 27.67 26.18 -11.25
C ARG A 242 27.53 27.33 -12.25
N ASP A 243 27.05 27.07 -13.46
CA ASP A 243 26.81 28.09 -14.48
C ASP A 243 25.82 29.17 -14.00
N ALA A 244 24.78 28.77 -13.25
CA ALA A 244 23.83 29.70 -12.64
C ALA A 244 24.49 30.61 -11.59
N LEU A 245 25.44 30.09 -10.81
CA LEU A 245 26.21 30.86 -9.83
C LEU A 245 27.22 31.82 -10.48
N GLU A 246 27.70 31.52 -11.69
CA GLU A 246 28.52 32.47 -12.46
C GLU A 246 27.69 33.69 -12.91
N LYS A 247 26.39 33.52 -13.15
CA LYS A 247 25.46 34.63 -13.46
C LYS A 247 25.06 35.39 -12.21
N ASN A 248 24.78 34.68 -11.12
CA ASN A 248 24.37 35.26 -9.85
C ASN A 248 24.96 34.46 -8.69
N SER A 249 26.03 34.99 -8.09
CA SER A 249 26.77 34.30 -7.01
C SER A 249 25.97 34.14 -5.71
N GLU A 250 24.86 34.88 -5.55
CA GLU A 250 23.95 34.79 -4.41
C GLU A 250 22.70 33.93 -4.71
N PHE A 251 22.71 33.16 -5.81
CA PHE A 251 21.54 32.39 -6.23
C PHE A 251 21.33 31.12 -5.39
N THR A 252 20.32 31.17 -4.53
CA THR A 252 20.07 30.14 -3.51
C THR A 252 19.70 28.75 -4.05
N PRO A 253 18.82 28.60 -5.07
CA PRO A 253 18.47 27.28 -5.62
C PRO A 253 19.68 26.49 -6.15
N ALA A 254 20.66 27.18 -6.75
CA ALA A 254 21.89 26.55 -7.21
C ALA A 254 22.76 26.07 -6.02
N LEU A 255 22.92 26.89 -4.98
CA LEU A 255 23.63 26.48 -3.76
C LEU A 255 22.97 25.27 -3.07
N ILE A 256 21.64 25.19 -3.09
CA ILE A 256 20.90 24.03 -2.59
C ILE A 256 21.25 22.79 -3.41
N LEU A 257 21.22 22.87 -4.74
CA LEU A 257 21.53 21.72 -5.59
C LEU A 257 22.97 21.22 -5.41
N LEU A 258 23.94 22.13 -5.30
CA LEU A 258 25.33 21.76 -4.98
C LEU A 258 25.44 21.11 -3.60
N ALA A 259 24.72 21.62 -2.59
CA ALA A 259 24.70 21.00 -1.27
C ALA A 259 24.07 19.59 -1.30
N GLU A 260 23.06 19.36 -2.14
CA GLU A 260 22.42 18.05 -2.25
C GLU A 260 23.28 17.04 -3.00
N GLU A 261 23.88 17.42 -4.13
CA GLU A 261 24.46 16.46 -5.10
C GLU A 261 25.99 16.51 -5.21
N GLU A 262 26.62 17.66 -5.03
CA GLU A 262 28.07 17.81 -5.18
C GLU A 262 28.82 17.50 -3.88
N ALA A 263 28.25 17.88 -2.73
CA ALA A 263 28.88 17.67 -1.44
C ALA A 263 28.98 16.16 -1.11
N THR A 264 30.19 15.72 -0.72
CA THR A 264 30.49 14.32 -0.40
C THR A 264 30.42 14.01 1.10
N THR A 265 30.43 15.06 1.93
CA THR A 265 30.36 14.95 3.39
C THR A 265 29.33 15.91 3.97
N ILE A 266 28.75 15.54 5.12
CA ILE A 266 27.78 16.41 5.83
C ILE A 266 28.38 17.78 6.21
N ILE A 267 29.71 17.86 6.39
CA ILE A 267 30.41 19.11 6.69
C ILE A 267 30.39 20.04 5.46
N GLU A 268 30.62 19.50 4.27
CA GLU A 268 30.52 20.25 3.01
C GLU A 268 29.09 20.71 2.74
N VAL A 269 28.10 19.84 3.00
CA VAL A 269 26.68 20.18 2.93
C VAL A 269 26.37 21.35 3.87
N GLU A 270 26.78 21.28 5.15
CA GLU A 270 26.56 22.35 6.13
C GLU A 270 27.18 23.68 5.66
N ARG A 271 28.38 23.65 5.07
CA ARG A 271 29.07 24.84 4.54
C ARG A 271 28.27 25.49 3.42
N LEU A 272 27.84 24.72 2.42
CA LEU A 272 27.07 25.23 1.27
C LEU A 272 25.69 25.73 1.70
N LEU A 273 25.00 25.01 2.59
CA LEU A 273 23.70 25.44 3.11
C LEU A 273 23.79 26.69 3.99
N LYS A 274 24.88 26.91 4.73
CA LYS A 274 25.10 28.17 5.45
C LYS A 274 25.27 29.36 4.51
N GLN A 275 25.96 29.17 3.39
CA GLN A 275 26.03 30.17 2.32
C GLN A 275 24.63 30.43 1.73
N ALA A 276 23.89 29.36 1.42
CA ALA A 276 22.51 29.46 0.92
C ALA A 276 21.59 30.19 1.91
N LEU A 277 21.73 29.94 3.22
CA LEU A 277 20.92 30.57 4.25
C LEU A 277 21.10 32.09 4.27
N LYS A 278 22.36 32.57 4.17
CA LYS A 278 22.65 34.01 4.12
C LYS A 278 21.93 34.68 2.95
N CYS A 279 21.99 34.07 1.76
CA CYS A 279 21.32 34.57 0.57
C CYS A 279 19.78 34.51 0.71
N ALA A 280 19.25 33.40 1.23
CA ALA A 280 17.81 33.19 1.45
C ALA A 280 17.22 34.19 2.43
N GLU A 281 17.90 34.46 3.55
CA GLU A 281 17.45 35.45 4.54
C GLU A 281 17.42 36.85 3.96
N ASN A 282 18.43 37.23 3.18
CA ASN A 282 18.46 38.53 2.50
C ASN A 282 17.30 38.66 1.51
N ALA A 283 17.03 37.62 0.72
CA ALA A 283 15.92 37.59 -0.23
C ALA A 283 14.54 37.63 0.46
N TYR A 284 14.39 36.91 1.58
CA TYR A 284 13.18 36.91 2.40
C TYR A 284 12.90 38.28 3.03
N ARG A 285 13.91 38.90 3.66
CA ARG A 285 13.75 40.24 4.29
C ARG A 285 13.40 41.30 3.25
N LYS A 286 14.03 41.27 2.07
CA LYS A 286 13.72 42.17 0.96
C LYS A 286 12.28 41.97 0.48
N SER A 287 11.83 40.74 0.23
CA SER A 287 10.46 40.51 -0.23
C SER A 287 9.41 40.82 0.84
N GLN A 288 9.72 40.62 2.11
CA GLN A 288 8.83 40.98 3.23
C GLN A 288 8.56 42.49 3.28
N GLN A 289 9.58 43.32 3.03
CA GLN A 289 9.43 44.78 3.00
C GLN A 289 8.58 45.28 1.82
N LEU A 290 8.47 44.49 0.76
CA LEU A 290 7.75 44.85 -0.46
C LEU A 290 6.33 44.26 -0.51
N LEU A 291 5.90 43.53 0.53
CA LEU A 291 4.65 42.77 0.54
C LEU A 291 3.41 43.66 0.29
N GLU A 292 3.41 44.89 0.81
CA GLU A 292 2.30 45.85 0.64
C GLU A 292 2.18 46.40 -0.80
N GLN A 293 3.10 46.08 -1.69
CA GLN A 293 3.17 46.63 -3.05
C GLN A 293 2.41 45.78 -4.10
N GLY A 294 1.66 44.76 -3.68
CA GLY A 294 0.67 44.06 -4.49
C GLY A 294 0.98 42.58 -4.81
N ARG A 295 0.07 41.96 -5.58
CA ARG A 295 0.00 40.49 -5.81
C ARG A 295 1.30 39.84 -6.33
N ILE A 296 2.12 40.58 -7.07
CA ILE A 296 3.41 40.10 -7.58
C ILE A 296 4.39 39.84 -6.43
N GLN A 297 4.46 40.77 -5.46
CA GLN A 297 5.37 40.67 -4.32
C GLN A 297 4.94 39.56 -3.38
N ASP A 298 3.63 39.27 -3.26
CA ASP A 298 3.12 38.13 -2.51
C ASP A 298 3.65 36.78 -3.05
N ILE A 299 3.64 36.61 -4.38
CA ILE A 299 4.08 35.38 -5.04
C ILE A 299 5.60 35.20 -4.86
N VAL A 300 6.38 36.26 -5.06
CA VAL A 300 7.82 36.26 -4.82
C VAL A 300 8.16 36.02 -3.34
N HIS A 301 7.39 36.62 -2.43
CA HIS A 301 7.56 36.41 -0.98
C HIS A 301 7.27 34.97 -0.58
N LYS A 302 6.21 34.35 -1.12
CA LYS A 302 5.89 32.93 -0.90
C LYS A 302 7.03 32.02 -1.36
N ARG A 303 7.56 32.23 -2.57
CA ARG A 303 8.72 31.49 -3.09
C ARG A 303 9.96 31.66 -2.20
N ASN A 304 10.32 32.89 -1.83
CA ASN A 304 11.46 33.14 -0.95
C ASN A 304 11.29 32.53 0.45
N THR A 305 10.05 32.51 0.96
CA THR A 305 9.70 31.85 2.22
C THR A 305 9.90 30.33 2.12
N ASN A 306 9.45 29.70 1.03
CA ASN A 306 9.65 28.26 0.79
C ASN A 306 11.14 27.90 0.75
N ILE A 307 11.94 28.68 0.02
CA ILE A 307 13.41 28.49 -0.05
C ILE A 307 14.04 28.63 1.34
N LEU A 308 13.68 29.66 2.11
CA LEU A 308 14.21 29.89 3.46
C LEU A 308 13.90 28.72 4.40
N ILE A 309 12.65 28.25 4.41
CA ILE A 309 12.21 27.12 5.23
C ILE A 309 12.97 25.85 4.83
N TYR A 310 13.10 25.59 3.53
CA TYR A 310 13.84 24.43 3.02
C TYR A 310 15.29 24.44 3.52
N VAL A 311 16.01 25.56 3.34
CA VAL A 311 17.42 25.67 3.77
C VAL A 311 17.56 25.51 5.28
N LYS A 312 16.74 26.22 6.08
CA LYS A 312 16.75 26.09 7.54
C LYS A 312 16.47 24.64 7.96
N ARG A 313 15.50 23.96 7.35
CA ARG A 313 15.18 22.55 7.64
C ARG A 313 16.37 21.64 7.32
N ARG A 314 16.97 21.76 6.13
CA ARG A 314 18.14 20.95 5.74
C ARG A 314 19.35 21.21 6.64
N LEU A 315 19.55 22.44 7.12
CA LEU A 315 20.57 22.74 8.14
C LEU A 315 20.28 22.06 9.47
N GLY A 316 19.02 22.02 9.93
CA GLY A 316 18.62 21.26 11.11
C GLY A 316 18.94 19.77 10.97
N MET A 317 18.72 19.21 9.78
CA MET A 317 19.08 17.82 9.47
C MET A 317 20.59 17.58 9.49
N CYS A 318 21.39 18.51 8.93
CA CYS A 318 22.85 18.48 9.01
C CYS A 318 23.35 18.53 10.45
N ALA A 319 22.88 19.50 11.23
CA ALA A 319 23.25 19.68 12.63
C ALA A 319 23.00 18.39 13.43
N ARG A 320 21.87 17.72 13.20
CA ARG A 320 21.58 16.44 13.81
C ARG A 320 22.60 15.36 13.41
N LYS A 321 22.87 15.20 12.12
CA LYS A 321 23.83 14.20 11.60
C LYS A 321 25.25 14.43 12.15
N LEU A 322 25.60 15.67 12.46
CA LEU A 322 26.87 16.04 13.10
C LEU A 322 26.87 15.91 14.64
N GLY A 323 25.78 15.39 15.24
CA GLY A 323 25.64 15.25 16.69
C GLY A 323 25.34 16.56 17.44
N LYS A 324 25.10 17.66 16.73
CA LYS A 324 24.74 18.98 17.31
C LYS A 324 23.25 19.01 17.66
N LEU A 325 22.80 18.07 18.49
CA LEU A 325 21.37 17.82 18.73
C LEU A 325 20.62 19.03 19.32
N ARG A 326 21.26 19.82 20.18
CA ARG A 326 20.65 21.04 20.77
C ARG A 326 20.43 22.13 19.71
N GLU A 327 21.36 22.29 18.79
CA GLU A 327 21.24 23.22 17.66
C GLU A 327 20.12 22.78 16.71
N ALA A 328 20.10 21.51 16.32
CA ALA A 328 19.03 20.93 15.50
C ALA A 328 17.64 21.10 16.16
N THR A 329 17.53 20.84 17.46
CA THR A 329 16.30 21.03 18.22
C THR A 329 15.82 22.48 18.18
N LYS A 330 16.74 23.44 18.35
CA LYS A 330 16.42 24.87 18.26
C LYS A 330 15.89 25.22 16.86
N ILE A 331 16.61 24.81 15.81
CA ILE A 331 16.22 25.07 14.41
C ILE A 331 14.80 24.56 14.14
N PHE A 332 14.48 23.31 14.50
CA PHE A 332 13.16 22.75 14.23
C PHE A 332 12.05 23.40 15.07
N ARG A 333 12.31 23.76 16.33
CA ARG A 333 11.34 24.51 17.16
C ARG A 333 11.06 25.89 16.60
N ASP A 334 12.11 26.61 16.19
CA ASP A 334 12.00 27.94 15.61
C ASP A 334 11.18 27.87 14.32
N LEU A 335 11.43 26.89 13.44
CA LEU A 335 10.65 26.67 12.22
C LEU A 335 9.16 26.37 12.50
N VAL A 336 8.86 25.49 13.44
CA VAL A 336 7.47 25.15 13.81
C VAL A 336 6.74 26.36 14.39
N LYS A 337 7.44 27.23 15.12
CA LYS A 337 6.87 28.44 15.73
C LYS A 337 6.70 29.57 14.71
N GLU A 338 7.69 29.78 13.84
CA GLU A 338 7.74 30.87 12.86
C GLU A 338 6.79 30.61 11.68
N PHE A 339 6.62 29.33 11.28
CA PHE A 339 5.84 28.94 10.11
C PHE A 339 4.80 27.83 10.40
N PRO A 340 3.84 28.06 11.33
CA PRO A 340 2.92 27.03 11.80
C PRO A 340 1.97 26.50 10.71
N MET A 341 1.70 27.31 9.68
CA MET A 341 0.78 26.96 8.57
C MET A 341 1.47 26.16 7.45
N MET A 342 2.79 25.97 7.49
CA MET A 342 3.56 25.30 6.43
C MET A 342 3.74 23.80 6.72
N SER A 343 2.62 23.07 6.83
CA SER A 343 2.59 21.62 7.11
C SER A 343 3.29 20.77 6.05
N VAL A 344 3.53 21.31 4.85
CA VAL A 344 4.13 20.65 3.68
C VAL A 344 5.41 19.89 4.02
N PHE A 345 6.23 20.42 4.92
CA PHE A 345 7.52 19.83 5.26
C PHE A 345 7.48 18.87 6.45
N ASN A 346 6.34 18.70 7.14
CA ASN A 346 6.18 17.81 8.29
C ASN A 346 7.32 17.93 9.34
N ILE A 347 7.75 19.18 9.61
CA ILE A 347 8.94 19.50 10.44
C ILE A 347 8.85 18.92 11.86
N HIS A 348 7.63 18.73 12.36
CA HIS A 348 7.37 18.10 13.65
C HIS A 348 7.94 16.67 13.74
N GLU A 349 8.04 15.93 12.63
CA GLU A 349 8.65 14.59 12.62
C GLU A 349 10.18 14.67 12.80
N ASN A 350 10.84 15.66 12.20
CA ASN A 350 12.26 15.93 12.48
C ASN A 350 12.47 16.32 13.96
N LEU A 351 11.55 17.12 14.51
CA LEU A 351 11.60 17.52 15.91
C LEU A 351 11.43 16.32 16.87
N ILE A 352 10.50 15.41 16.57
CA ILE A 352 10.32 14.17 17.35
C ILE A 352 11.61 13.35 17.36
N GLU A 353 12.20 13.12 16.19
CA GLU A 353 13.39 12.28 16.10
C GLU A 353 14.59 12.88 16.85
N VAL A 354 14.85 14.19 16.76
CA VAL A 354 15.95 14.83 17.50
C VAL A 354 15.70 14.84 19.02
N LEU A 355 14.45 14.98 19.46
CA LEU A 355 14.09 14.93 20.88
C LEU A 355 14.25 13.52 21.44
N LEU A 356 13.91 12.48 20.67
CA LEU A 356 14.21 11.09 21.02
C LEU A 356 15.71 10.82 21.09
N ALA A 357 16.51 11.39 20.18
CA ALA A 357 17.96 11.30 20.24
C ALA A 357 18.54 11.96 21.50
N LEU A 358 17.94 13.07 21.95
CA LEU A 358 18.24 13.73 23.22
C LEU A 358 17.69 13.00 24.46
N GLN A 359 16.86 11.96 24.28
CA GLN A 359 16.12 11.29 25.35
C GLN A 359 15.19 12.22 26.14
N ASN A 360 14.77 13.32 25.52
CA ASN A 360 13.85 14.27 26.13
C ASN A 360 12.40 13.85 25.88
N TYR A 361 12.00 12.73 26.50
CA TYR A 361 10.68 12.13 26.34
C TYR A 361 9.50 13.04 26.73
N PRO A 362 9.59 13.91 27.76
CA PRO A 362 8.53 14.86 28.06
C PRO A 362 8.22 15.81 26.90
N ASP A 363 9.25 16.34 26.23
CA ASP A 363 9.05 17.22 25.08
C ASP A 363 8.50 16.45 23.87
N VAL A 364 8.89 15.17 23.68
CA VAL A 364 8.29 14.31 22.65
C VAL A 364 6.78 14.14 22.92
N GLN A 365 6.40 13.86 24.17
CA GLN A 365 4.99 13.74 24.55
C GLN A 365 4.23 15.05 24.32
N GLY A 366 4.85 16.19 24.59
CA GLY A 366 4.27 17.51 24.33
C GLY A 366 4.04 17.79 22.83
N VAL A 367 4.91 17.30 21.95
CA VAL A 367 4.68 17.37 20.49
C VAL A 367 3.54 16.43 20.10
N LEU A 368 3.56 15.17 20.55
CA LEU A 368 2.55 14.16 20.19
C LEU A 368 1.14 14.55 20.65
N ALA A 369 0.99 15.19 21.82
CA ALA A 369 -0.30 15.62 22.34
C ALA A 369 -1.04 16.58 21.37
N LYS A 370 -0.30 17.36 20.57
CA LYS A 370 -0.90 18.22 19.53
C LYS A 370 -1.51 17.43 18.38
N TYR A 371 -1.12 16.16 18.23
CA TYR A 371 -1.56 15.25 17.17
C TYR A 371 -2.41 14.11 17.76
N ASP A 372 -2.98 14.25 18.96
CA ASP A 372 -3.90 13.24 19.49
C ASP A 372 -5.27 13.30 18.78
N ASP A 373 -5.70 14.49 18.33
CA ASP A 373 -6.94 14.69 17.57
C ASP A 373 -6.97 13.80 16.30
N ILE A 374 -8.09 13.10 16.10
CA ILE A 374 -8.36 12.21 14.96
C ILE A 374 -8.39 13.00 13.65
N SER A 375 -8.77 14.28 13.68
CA SER A 375 -8.83 15.15 12.50
C SER A 375 -7.45 15.44 11.89
N LEU A 376 -6.38 15.32 12.69
CA LEU A 376 -5.04 15.65 12.26
C LEU A 376 -4.36 14.49 11.51
N PRO A 377 -3.56 14.80 10.48
CA PRO A 377 -2.93 13.77 9.66
C PRO A 377 -1.95 12.94 10.49
N LYS A 378 -2.23 11.65 10.65
CA LYS A 378 -1.30 10.71 11.29
C LYS A 378 -0.16 10.31 10.34
N SER A 379 0.90 9.77 10.93
CA SER A 379 2.04 9.14 10.25
C SER A 379 2.62 8.03 11.12
N ALA A 380 3.47 7.19 10.54
CA ALA A 380 4.16 6.14 11.29
C ALA A 380 4.97 6.75 12.45
N THR A 381 5.59 7.92 12.22
CA THR A 381 6.32 8.67 13.25
C THR A 381 5.45 9.01 14.45
N ILE A 382 4.22 9.50 14.24
CA ILE A 382 3.30 9.83 15.34
C ILE A 382 2.85 8.56 16.08
N CYS A 383 2.31 7.58 15.35
CA CYS A 383 1.68 6.41 15.95
C CYS A 383 2.70 5.50 16.68
N TYR A 384 3.81 5.17 16.03
CA TYR A 384 4.81 4.29 16.64
C TYR A 384 5.64 4.98 17.71
N THR A 385 5.86 6.30 17.64
CA THR A 385 6.52 7.00 18.75
C THR A 385 5.62 7.06 19.98
N ALA A 386 4.32 7.29 19.82
CA ALA A 386 3.37 7.19 20.93
C ALA A 386 3.38 5.79 21.56
N ALA A 387 3.39 4.74 20.73
CA ALA A 387 3.53 3.36 21.20
C ALA A 387 4.85 3.13 21.95
N LEU A 388 5.98 3.63 21.43
CA LEU A 388 7.28 3.55 22.10
C LEU A 388 7.28 4.22 23.47
N LEU A 389 6.66 5.41 23.61
CA LEU A 389 6.61 6.10 24.90
C LEU A 389 5.80 5.33 25.95
N LYS A 390 4.72 4.65 25.53
CA LYS A 390 3.92 3.78 26.40
C LYS A 390 4.65 2.49 26.73
N ALA A 391 5.27 1.86 25.73
CA ALA A 391 6.11 0.67 25.91
C ALA A 391 7.23 0.92 26.92
N ARG A 392 7.90 2.09 26.86
CA ARG A 392 8.96 2.47 27.82
C ARG A 392 8.52 2.40 29.28
N ALA A 393 7.25 2.65 29.58
CA ALA A 393 6.75 2.63 30.96
C ALA A 393 6.62 1.21 31.54
N VAL A 394 6.60 0.16 30.70
CA VAL A 394 6.29 -1.22 31.13
C VAL A 394 7.25 -2.29 30.62
N ALA A 395 8.05 -1.96 29.59
CA ALA A 395 8.82 -2.94 28.81
C ALA A 395 9.87 -3.70 29.62
N SER A 396 10.51 -3.07 30.62
CA SER A 396 11.54 -3.72 31.44
C SER A 396 10.99 -4.82 32.35
N THR A 397 9.70 -4.76 32.71
CA THR A 397 9.04 -5.75 33.58
C THR A 397 8.11 -6.69 32.83
N PHE A 398 7.90 -6.46 31.53
CA PHE A 398 6.97 -7.23 30.74
C PHE A 398 7.52 -8.64 30.47
N SER A 399 6.72 -9.65 30.78
CA SER A 399 7.00 -11.04 30.44
C SER A 399 5.73 -11.69 29.88
N PRO A 400 5.79 -12.32 28.70
CA PRO A 400 4.64 -13.03 28.10
C PRO A 400 4.08 -14.13 29.01
N ASP A 401 4.97 -14.87 29.68
CA ASP A 401 4.58 -15.97 30.58
C ASP A 401 3.80 -15.46 31.78
N ILE A 402 4.25 -14.34 32.35
CA ILE A 402 3.58 -13.71 33.49
C ILE A 402 2.25 -13.11 33.04
N ALA A 403 2.22 -12.41 31.90
CA ALA A 403 1.02 -11.81 31.34
C ALA A 403 -0.06 -12.85 31.00
N SER A 404 0.33 -14.03 30.51
CA SER A 404 -0.62 -15.11 30.21
C SER A 404 -1.31 -15.68 31.45
N LYS A 405 -0.62 -15.70 32.60
CA LYS A 405 -1.14 -16.24 33.87
C LYS A 405 -1.96 -15.22 34.66
N ARG A 406 -1.49 -13.97 34.73
CA ARG A 406 -2.12 -12.92 35.57
C ARG A 406 -3.00 -11.94 34.79
N GLY A 407 -2.96 -11.98 33.45
CA GLY A 407 -3.48 -10.92 32.60
C GLY A 407 -2.53 -9.72 32.48
N LEU A 408 -2.92 -8.75 31.66
CA LEU A 408 -2.18 -7.48 31.51
C LEU A 408 -2.62 -6.49 32.59
N THR A 409 -1.67 -5.77 33.17
CA THR A 409 -1.97 -4.57 33.98
C THR A 409 -2.56 -3.46 33.11
N ALA A 410 -3.19 -2.46 33.73
CA ALA A 410 -3.71 -1.30 33.00
C ALA A 410 -2.61 -0.56 32.19
N ALA A 411 -1.39 -0.48 32.73
CA ALA A 411 -0.28 0.14 32.02
C ALA A 411 0.21 -0.72 30.83
N GLU A 412 0.32 -2.04 31.01
CA GLU A 412 0.68 -2.95 29.92
C GLU A 412 -0.41 -2.97 28.84
N MET A 413 -1.69 -3.02 29.23
CA MET A 413 -2.82 -2.93 28.31
C MET A 413 -2.78 -1.63 27.49
N SER A 414 -2.53 -0.48 28.13
CA SER A 414 -2.39 0.80 27.42
C SER A 414 -1.22 0.81 26.42
N ALA A 415 -0.11 0.13 26.74
CA ALA A 415 1.02 -0.02 25.81
C ALA A 415 0.69 -0.94 24.64
N VAL A 416 0.03 -2.08 24.90
CA VAL A 416 -0.43 -3.03 23.89
C VAL A 416 -1.43 -2.38 22.94
N GLU A 417 -2.42 -1.64 23.45
CA GLU A 417 -3.38 -0.88 22.65
C GLU A 417 -2.67 0.16 21.77
N ALA A 418 -1.69 0.89 22.30
CA ALA A 418 -0.92 1.85 21.52
C ALA A 418 -0.14 1.17 20.38
N ILE A 419 0.44 -0.01 20.62
CA ILE A 419 1.08 -0.83 19.58
C ILE A 419 0.05 -1.24 18.53
N HIS A 420 -1.12 -1.73 18.94
CA HIS A 420 -2.16 -2.17 18.01
C HIS A 420 -2.65 -1.03 17.13
N ARG A 421 -2.85 0.18 17.68
CA ARG A 421 -3.17 1.37 16.89
C ARG A 421 -2.07 1.72 15.89
N ALA A 422 -0.81 1.58 16.27
CA ALA A 422 0.31 1.85 15.37
C ALA A 422 0.42 0.82 14.23
N VAL A 423 0.21 -0.46 14.55
CA VAL A 423 0.20 -1.56 13.57
C VAL A 423 -1.00 -1.46 12.63
N GLU A 424 -2.16 -1.07 13.12
CA GLU A 424 -3.33 -0.83 12.28
C GLU A 424 -3.10 0.33 11.31
N PHE A 425 -2.43 1.40 11.77
CA PHE A 425 -2.05 2.53 10.92
C PHE A 425 -1.09 2.11 9.81
N ASN A 426 0.01 1.43 10.14
CA ASN A 426 0.99 0.92 9.19
C ASN A 426 1.57 -0.44 9.64
N PRO A 427 1.13 -1.57 9.06
CA PRO A 427 1.53 -2.93 9.46
C PRO A 427 2.89 -3.36 8.93
N HIS A 428 3.55 -2.54 8.10
CA HIS A 428 4.84 -2.85 7.51
C HIS A 428 5.99 -2.60 8.51
N VAL A 429 5.84 -1.61 9.38
CA VAL A 429 6.86 -1.15 10.35
C VAL A 429 7.41 -2.25 11.26
N PRO A 430 6.60 -3.14 11.88
CA PRO A 430 7.11 -4.10 12.87
C PRO A 430 8.19 -5.01 12.30
N LYS A 431 8.05 -5.46 11.06
CA LYS A 431 9.05 -6.34 10.42
C LYS A 431 10.42 -5.68 10.29
N TYR A 432 10.47 -4.37 10.05
CA TYR A 432 11.75 -3.64 10.00
C TYR A 432 12.29 -3.35 11.39
N LEU A 433 11.44 -2.99 12.36
CA LEU A 433 11.89 -2.76 13.74
C LEU A 433 12.41 -4.03 14.41
N LEU A 434 11.79 -5.17 14.09
CA LEU A 434 12.19 -6.50 14.59
C LEU A 434 13.28 -7.14 13.72
N GLU A 435 13.75 -6.44 12.68
CA GLU A 435 14.80 -6.91 11.77
C GLU A 435 14.49 -8.25 11.08
N MET A 436 13.20 -8.58 10.97
CA MET A 436 12.71 -9.72 10.19
C MET A 436 12.78 -9.46 8.69
N LYS A 437 12.96 -8.19 8.30
CA LYS A 437 13.17 -7.73 6.93
C LYS A 437 14.39 -6.80 6.87
N SER A 438 15.20 -6.94 5.81
CA SER A 438 16.37 -6.11 5.61
C SER A 438 15.97 -4.64 5.50
N LEU A 439 16.69 -3.79 6.22
CA LEU A 439 16.54 -2.34 6.15
C LEU A 439 17.42 -1.80 5.00
N ILE A 440 16.86 -0.91 4.18
CA ILE A 440 17.56 -0.21 3.10
C ILE A 440 17.63 1.30 3.38
N LEU A 441 18.34 2.06 2.54
CA LEU A 441 18.25 3.53 2.61
C LEU A 441 16.82 3.96 2.27
N PRO A 442 16.21 4.87 3.06
CA PRO A 442 14.84 5.30 2.81
C PRO A 442 14.77 6.15 1.53
N PRO A 443 13.63 6.15 0.82
CA PRO A 443 13.41 7.03 -0.33
C PRO A 443 13.28 8.51 0.06
N GLU A 444 13.32 9.40 -0.93
CA GLU A 444 13.05 10.83 -0.74
C GLU A 444 11.57 11.12 -0.54
N HIS A 445 10.67 10.30 -1.08
CA HIS A 445 9.23 10.37 -0.85
C HIS A 445 8.69 9.07 -0.28
N ILE A 446 7.62 9.18 0.49
CA ILE A 446 6.98 8.07 1.17
C ILE A 446 5.49 8.04 0.84
N LEU A 447 4.96 6.83 0.75
CA LEU A 447 3.54 6.57 0.79
C LEU A 447 3.14 6.34 2.24
N LYS A 448 2.25 7.20 2.76
CA LYS A 448 1.69 7.01 4.10
C LYS A 448 0.99 5.66 4.18
N ARG A 449 1.21 4.95 5.28
CA ARG A 449 0.73 3.59 5.55
C ARG A 449 1.35 2.50 4.66
N GLY A 450 2.28 2.87 3.77
CA GLY A 450 3.00 1.96 2.89
C GLY A 450 4.32 1.44 3.46
N ASP A 451 4.97 0.59 2.68
CA ASP A 451 6.28 -0.01 2.95
C ASP A 451 7.39 1.06 2.94
N SER A 452 7.28 2.07 2.08
CA SER A 452 8.23 3.20 2.01
C SER A 452 8.25 4.05 3.28
N GLU A 453 7.08 4.41 3.84
CA GLU A 453 7.00 5.09 5.14
C GLU A 453 7.55 4.21 6.26
N ALA A 454 7.33 2.90 6.20
CA ALA A 454 7.81 1.99 7.22
C ALA A 454 9.34 1.88 7.26
N ILE A 455 9.99 1.84 6.10
CA ILE A 455 11.45 1.92 5.97
C ILE A 455 11.95 3.26 6.51
N ALA A 456 11.33 4.37 6.09
CA ALA A 456 11.71 5.71 6.56
C ALA A 456 11.61 5.84 8.09
N TYR A 457 10.53 5.34 8.69
CA TYR A 457 10.38 5.33 10.14
C TYR A 457 11.45 4.45 10.81
N ALA A 458 11.54 3.17 10.43
CA ALA A 458 12.42 2.20 11.07
C ALA A 458 13.90 2.61 10.96
N PHE A 459 14.31 3.18 9.82
CA PHE A 459 15.69 3.62 9.59
C PHE A 459 16.17 4.63 10.64
N PHE A 460 15.32 5.57 11.05
CA PHE A 460 15.67 6.56 12.06
C PHE A 460 15.27 6.18 13.49
N HIS A 461 14.28 5.31 13.67
CA HIS A 461 13.69 5.05 14.99
C HIS A 461 14.07 3.71 15.61
N LEU A 462 14.57 2.73 14.85
CA LEU A 462 15.06 1.47 15.42
C LEU A 462 16.08 1.66 16.56
N PRO A 463 17.07 2.59 16.47
CA PRO A 463 17.97 2.85 17.59
C PRO A 463 17.25 3.33 18.86
N HIS A 464 16.15 4.07 18.73
CA HIS A 464 15.36 4.54 19.87
C HIS A 464 14.54 3.41 20.51
N TRP A 465 14.00 2.50 19.70
CA TRP A 465 13.34 1.27 20.19
C TRP A 465 14.33 0.35 20.91
N ARG A 466 15.52 0.13 20.35
CA ARG A 466 16.59 -0.69 20.98
C ARG A 466 17.07 -0.13 22.31
N ARG A 467 17.07 1.20 22.46
CA ARG A 467 17.49 1.85 23.72
C ARG A 467 16.54 1.54 24.88
N VAL A 468 15.26 1.30 24.59
CA VAL A 468 14.28 0.94 25.61
C VAL A 468 14.31 -0.58 25.80
N GLU A 469 14.91 -1.01 26.90
CA GLU A 469 15.02 -2.43 27.24
C GLU A 469 13.64 -3.11 27.26
N GLY A 470 13.52 -4.22 26.53
CA GLY A 470 12.27 -4.98 26.40
C GLY A 470 11.25 -4.42 25.41
N ALA A 471 11.41 -3.22 24.84
CA ALA A 471 10.39 -2.62 23.96
C ALA A 471 10.19 -3.40 22.65
N LEU A 472 11.28 -3.87 22.04
CA LEU A 472 11.21 -4.73 20.86
C LEU A 472 10.63 -6.11 21.19
N ASN A 473 10.89 -6.65 22.38
CA ASN A 473 10.30 -7.91 22.83
C ASN A 473 8.77 -7.76 23.04
N LEU A 474 8.34 -6.66 23.67
CA LEU A 474 6.93 -6.32 23.80
C LEU A 474 6.27 -6.21 22.42
N LEU A 475 6.88 -5.46 21.49
CA LEU A 475 6.40 -5.34 20.11
C LEU A 475 6.27 -6.71 19.45
N HIS A 476 7.31 -7.55 19.51
CA HIS A 476 7.34 -8.90 18.94
C HIS A 476 6.18 -9.76 19.44
N CYS A 477 5.89 -9.73 20.74
CA CYS A 477 4.84 -10.55 21.33
C CYS A 477 3.41 -10.08 21.01
N THR A 478 3.23 -8.81 20.61
CA THR A 478 1.88 -8.21 20.57
C THR A 478 1.42 -7.78 19.19
N TRP A 479 2.35 -7.49 18.26
CA TRP A 479 2.01 -6.87 16.97
C TRP A 479 1.14 -7.75 16.06
N GLU A 480 1.39 -9.06 16.01
CA GLU A 480 0.57 -9.97 15.19
C GLU A 480 -0.87 -10.10 15.72
N GLY A 481 -1.04 -9.87 17.03
CA GLY A 481 -2.36 -9.83 17.66
C GLY A 481 -3.29 -8.80 17.04
N THR A 482 -2.74 -7.73 16.45
CA THR A 482 -3.52 -6.69 15.75
C THR A 482 -4.40 -7.28 14.65
N PHE A 483 -3.88 -8.18 13.83
CA PHE A 483 -4.62 -8.74 12.69
C PHE A 483 -5.79 -9.64 13.10
N ARG A 484 -5.85 -10.09 14.36
CA ARG A 484 -6.99 -10.85 14.89
C ARG A 484 -8.15 -9.96 15.30
N MET A 485 -7.90 -8.66 15.55
CA MET A 485 -8.93 -7.72 16.00
C MET A 485 -9.46 -6.84 14.88
N ILE A 486 -8.74 -6.72 13.76
CA ILE A 486 -9.26 -6.01 12.60
C ILE A 486 -10.28 -6.92 11.89
N PRO A 487 -11.53 -6.48 11.66
CA PRO A 487 -12.51 -7.30 10.98
C PRO A 487 -12.06 -7.65 9.55
N TYR A 488 -12.35 -8.88 9.12
CA TYR A 488 -12.07 -9.34 7.77
C TYR A 488 -13.32 -9.18 6.89
N PRO A 489 -13.21 -8.68 5.64
CA PRO A 489 -12.00 -8.20 4.99
C PRO A 489 -11.51 -6.87 5.61
N LEU A 490 -10.20 -6.62 5.52
CA LEU A 490 -9.46 -5.46 6.04
C LEU A 490 -9.91 -4.09 5.46
N GLU A 491 -11.06 -4.06 4.81
CA GLU A 491 -11.72 -2.92 4.19
C GLU A 491 -12.37 -1.98 5.21
N LYS A 492 -12.67 -2.47 6.42
CA LYS A 492 -13.12 -1.64 7.53
C LYS A 492 -12.03 -1.62 8.59
N GLY A 493 -11.11 -0.66 8.50
CA GLY A 493 -10.25 -0.38 9.66
C GLY A 493 -11.12 0.03 10.85
N HIS A 494 -10.71 -0.36 12.04
CA HIS A 494 -11.41 -0.03 13.28
C HIS A 494 -11.21 1.45 13.64
N LEU A 495 -10.02 1.99 13.34
CA LEU A 495 -9.59 3.35 13.65
C LEU A 495 -9.14 4.16 12.43
N PHE A 496 -8.87 3.50 11.30
CA PHE A 496 -8.38 4.15 10.07
C PHE A 496 -9.18 3.71 8.83
N HIS A 497 -9.15 4.54 7.79
CA HIS A 497 -9.78 4.25 6.50
C HIS A 497 -9.18 2.98 5.86
N PRO A 498 -9.88 2.31 4.92
CA PRO A 498 -9.32 1.17 4.19
C PRO A 498 -8.01 1.52 3.47
N TYR A 499 -7.15 0.52 3.25
CA TYR A 499 -5.94 0.69 2.44
C TYR A 499 -6.31 0.94 0.97
N PRO A 500 -5.73 1.96 0.30
CA PRO A 500 -5.93 2.14 -1.14
C PRO A 500 -5.47 0.92 -1.94
N THR A 501 -6.21 0.57 -2.99
CA THR A 501 -5.88 -0.57 -3.86
C THR A 501 -4.56 -0.37 -4.63
N CYS A 502 -4.14 0.88 -4.82
CA CYS A 502 -2.89 1.26 -5.48
C CYS A 502 -1.64 1.18 -4.59
N THR A 503 -1.76 0.85 -3.30
CA THR A 503 -0.66 0.97 -2.32
C THR A 503 0.60 0.22 -2.76
N GLU A 504 0.44 -1.04 -3.20
CA GLU A 504 1.56 -1.87 -3.66
C GLU A 504 2.25 -1.28 -4.90
N VAL A 505 1.47 -0.79 -5.87
CA VAL A 505 2.01 -0.21 -7.11
C VAL A 505 2.79 1.06 -6.81
N ALA A 506 2.21 1.95 -6.00
CA ALA A 506 2.86 3.20 -5.61
C ALA A 506 4.16 2.97 -4.82
N ASP A 507 4.19 2.02 -3.87
CA ASP A 507 5.43 1.67 -3.18
C ASP A 507 6.47 1.04 -4.11
N ARG A 508 6.07 0.25 -5.12
CA ARG A 508 6.99 -0.30 -6.13
C ARG A 508 7.63 0.79 -7.00
N GLU A 509 6.95 1.91 -7.24
CA GLU A 509 7.53 3.04 -7.97
C GLU A 509 8.52 3.84 -7.12
N LEU A 510 8.29 3.92 -5.80
CA LEU A 510 9.17 4.64 -4.87
C LEU A 510 10.41 3.83 -4.45
N LEU A 511 10.27 2.52 -4.28
CA LEU A 511 11.31 1.66 -3.72
C LEU A 511 12.17 1.00 -4.80
N PRO A 512 13.49 0.81 -4.55
CA PRO A 512 14.39 0.24 -5.54
C PRO A 512 14.07 -1.23 -5.82
N ALA A 513 14.33 -1.69 -7.04
CA ALA A 513 13.98 -3.03 -7.51
C ALA A 513 14.62 -4.19 -6.73
N PHE A 514 15.72 -3.94 -5.99
CA PHE A 514 16.35 -4.95 -5.14
C PHE A 514 15.67 -5.12 -3.77
N HIS A 515 14.61 -4.37 -3.50
CA HIS A 515 13.84 -4.44 -2.27
C HIS A 515 12.48 -5.09 -2.51
N ASP A 516 12.23 -6.20 -1.83
CA ASP A 516 10.97 -6.93 -1.95
C ASP A 516 9.86 -6.19 -1.22
N VAL A 517 8.94 -5.54 -1.94
CA VAL A 517 7.84 -4.77 -1.33
C VAL A 517 6.90 -5.68 -0.53
N SER A 518 6.61 -5.32 0.73
CA SER A 518 5.63 -6.06 1.53
C SER A 518 4.20 -5.76 1.04
N VAL A 519 3.35 -6.78 0.94
CA VAL A 519 1.93 -6.59 0.56
C VAL A 519 1.05 -6.71 1.79
N PHE A 520 0.38 -5.62 2.15
CA PHE A 520 -0.68 -5.58 3.15
C PHE A 520 -1.91 -4.83 2.62
N PRO A 521 -3.13 -5.21 3.04
CA PRO A 521 -3.47 -6.42 3.77
C PRO A 521 -3.10 -7.69 2.97
N LYS A 522 -2.63 -8.74 3.65
CA LYS A 522 -2.33 -9.99 2.95
C LYS A 522 -3.61 -10.55 2.37
N LYS A 523 -3.67 -10.69 1.04
CA LYS A 523 -4.74 -11.40 0.34
C LYS A 523 -4.49 -12.91 0.50
N GLU A 524 -4.60 -13.43 1.71
CA GLU A 524 -4.58 -14.88 1.89
C GLU A 524 -5.94 -15.40 1.45
N LEU A 525 -5.98 -16.08 0.30
CA LEU A 525 -7.14 -16.86 -0.11
C LEU A 525 -7.42 -17.85 1.03
N PRO A 526 -8.64 -17.85 1.62
CA PRO A 526 -8.98 -18.81 2.65
C PRO A 526 -8.57 -20.22 2.22
N PHE A 527 -7.92 -20.98 3.10
CA PHE A 527 -7.48 -22.36 2.82
C PHE A 527 -8.57 -23.19 2.13
N PHE A 528 -9.84 -22.94 2.47
CA PHE A 528 -10.98 -23.61 1.87
C PHE A 528 -11.11 -23.41 0.36
N ILE A 529 -10.78 -22.23 -0.18
CA ILE A 529 -10.79 -21.97 -1.62
C ILE A 529 -9.73 -22.83 -2.29
N LEU A 530 -8.51 -22.84 -1.76
CA LEU A 530 -7.40 -23.65 -2.28
C LEU A 530 -7.72 -25.16 -2.16
N PHE A 531 -8.31 -25.58 -1.05
CA PHE A 531 -8.72 -26.96 -0.81
C PHE A 531 -9.83 -27.41 -1.76
N THR A 532 -10.88 -26.60 -1.93
CA THR A 532 -12.00 -26.91 -2.84
C THR A 532 -11.55 -26.88 -4.29
N ALA A 533 -10.69 -25.92 -4.68
CA ALA A 533 -10.07 -25.90 -5.99
C ALA A 533 -9.22 -27.17 -6.20
N GLY A 534 -8.40 -27.56 -5.23
CA GLY A 534 -7.60 -28.79 -5.26
C GLY A 534 -8.47 -30.05 -5.40
N LEU A 535 -9.56 -30.16 -4.64
CA LEU A 535 -10.51 -31.27 -4.75
C LEU A 535 -11.21 -31.29 -6.11
N CYS A 536 -11.59 -30.13 -6.63
CA CYS A 536 -12.23 -29.99 -7.94
C CYS A 536 -11.27 -30.39 -9.06
N SER A 537 -10.03 -29.90 -9.02
CA SER A 537 -8.99 -30.27 -9.99
C SER A 537 -8.64 -31.75 -9.90
N GLY A 538 -8.52 -32.31 -8.70
CA GLY A 538 -8.25 -33.72 -8.48
C GLY A 538 -9.39 -34.64 -8.97
N THR A 539 -10.64 -34.27 -8.71
CA THR A 539 -11.82 -35.02 -9.18
C THR A 539 -11.99 -34.92 -10.71
N ALA A 540 -11.72 -33.76 -11.31
CA ALA A 540 -11.69 -33.60 -12.76
C ALA A 540 -10.60 -34.46 -13.40
N MET A 541 -9.39 -34.47 -12.83
CA MET A 541 -8.29 -35.33 -13.29
C MET A 541 -8.64 -36.82 -13.18
N LEU A 542 -9.24 -37.24 -12.05
CA LEU A 542 -9.68 -38.62 -11.85
C LEU A 542 -10.78 -39.03 -12.85
N ALA A 543 -11.71 -38.13 -13.17
CA ALA A 543 -12.73 -38.35 -14.18
C ALA A 543 -12.11 -38.52 -15.58
N LEU A 544 -11.11 -37.70 -15.93
CA LEU A 544 -10.37 -37.83 -17.19
C LEU A 544 -9.61 -39.15 -17.27
N LEU A 545 -8.92 -39.55 -16.19
CA LEU A 545 -8.21 -40.84 -16.14
C LEU A 545 -9.16 -42.03 -16.23
N THR A 546 -10.32 -41.94 -15.59
CA THR A 546 -11.37 -42.97 -15.66
C THR A 546 -11.96 -43.10 -17.07
N HIS A 547 -12.09 -41.97 -17.78
CA HIS A 547 -12.54 -41.96 -19.16
C HIS A 547 -11.47 -42.52 -20.12
N GLN A 548 -10.20 -42.15 -19.93
CA GLN A 548 -9.10 -42.57 -20.80
C GLN A 548 -8.71 -44.05 -20.59
N TYR A 549 -8.84 -44.56 -19.36
CA TYR A 549 -8.46 -45.93 -18.97
C TYR A 549 -9.57 -46.64 -18.18
N PRO A 550 -10.71 -46.96 -18.82
CA PRO A 550 -11.88 -47.48 -18.13
C PRO A 550 -11.64 -48.85 -17.46
N GLU A 551 -10.83 -49.72 -18.06
CA GLU A 551 -10.52 -51.05 -17.51
C GLU A 551 -9.68 -50.97 -16.23
N ILE A 552 -8.65 -50.11 -16.23
CA ILE A 552 -7.79 -49.89 -15.06
C ILE A 552 -8.60 -49.22 -13.94
N ALA A 553 -9.42 -48.22 -14.28
CA ALA A 553 -10.26 -47.54 -13.32
C ALA A 553 -11.33 -48.48 -12.72
N ALA A 554 -11.94 -49.36 -13.52
CA ALA A 554 -12.87 -50.37 -13.04
C ALA A 554 -12.20 -51.38 -12.11
N TYR A 555 -10.97 -51.81 -12.42
CA TYR A 555 -10.18 -52.68 -11.55
C TYR A 555 -9.88 -52.01 -10.20
N ILE A 556 -9.40 -50.76 -10.23
CA ILE A 556 -9.12 -49.98 -9.01
C ILE A 556 -10.41 -49.76 -8.20
N ALA A 557 -11.53 -49.40 -8.84
CA ALA A 557 -12.81 -49.20 -8.18
C ALA A 557 -13.31 -50.49 -7.50
N ARG A 558 -13.17 -51.64 -8.15
CA ARG A 558 -13.49 -52.94 -7.55
C ARG A 558 -12.60 -53.23 -6.35
N LEU A 559 -11.31 -52.94 -6.44
CA LEU A 559 -10.37 -53.11 -5.33
C LEU A 559 -10.79 -52.26 -4.11
N PHE A 560 -11.11 -50.98 -4.36
CA PHE A 560 -11.58 -50.06 -3.33
C PHE A 560 -12.90 -50.50 -2.69
N LEU A 561 -13.88 -50.91 -3.51
CA LEU A 561 -15.17 -51.41 -3.02
C LEU A 561 -15.00 -52.69 -2.19
N THR A 562 -14.11 -53.59 -2.61
CA THR A 562 -13.80 -54.82 -1.87
C THR A 562 -13.13 -54.49 -0.54
N TRP A 563 -12.18 -53.56 -0.53
CA TRP A 563 -11.54 -53.07 0.69
C TRP A 563 -12.55 -52.44 1.67
N PHE A 564 -13.52 -51.69 1.16
CA PHE A 564 -14.60 -51.11 1.98
C PHE A 564 -15.64 -52.14 2.43
N SER A 565 -15.92 -53.17 1.61
CA SER A 565 -16.92 -54.18 1.93
C SER A 565 -16.41 -55.20 2.95
N VAL A 566 -15.11 -55.47 3.02
CA VAL A 566 -14.52 -56.47 3.94
C VAL A 566 -14.82 -56.17 5.42
N PRO A 567 -14.63 -54.94 5.94
CA PRO A 567 -15.01 -54.62 7.32
C PRO A 567 -16.51 -54.74 7.58
N ILE A 568 -17.33 -54.38 6.59
CA ILE A 568 -18.80 -54.44 6.69
C ILE A 568 -19.26 -55.89 6.69
N GLN A 569 -18.71 -56.73 5.82
CA GLN A 569 -18.98 -58.18 5.79
C GLN A 569 -18.57 -58.83 7.10
N TYR A 570 -17.37 -58.53 7.61
CA TYR A 570 -16.94 -59.01 8.92
C TYR A 570 -17.90 -58.60 10.05
N LEU A 571 -18.43 -57.38 10.01
CA LEU A 571 -19.39 -56.91 11.00
C LEU A 571 -20.74 -57.63 10.87
N THR A 572 -21.24 -57.81 9.64
CA THR A 572 -22.48 -58.54 9.33
C THR A 572 -22.37 -59.99 9.77
N ASP A 573 -21.29 -60.69 9.42
CA ASP A 573 -21.04 -62.08 9.80
C ASP A 573 -20.98 -62.24 11.32
N LYS A 574 -20.38 -61.25 12.01
CA LYS A 574 -20.32 -61.23 13.48
C LYS A 574 -21.69 -61.00 14.11
N ILE A 575 -22.50 -60.10 13.54
CA ILE A 575 -23.89 -59.86 13.98
C ILE A 575 -24.75 -61.11 13.75
N GLU A 576 -24.60 -61.76 12.60
CA GLU A 576 -25.32 -62.99 12.25
C GLU A 576 -24.92 -64.16 13.14
N SER A 577 -23.66 -64.22 13.58
CA SER A 577 -23.20 -65.21 14.57
C SER A 577 -23.72 -65.00 15.99
N ILE A 578 -24.17 -63.78 16.32
CA ILE A 578 -24.76 -63.42 17.62
C ILE A 578 -26.28 -63.58 17.59
N LEU A 579 -26.91 -63.46 16.42
CA LEU A 579 -28.35 -63.69 16.26
C LEU A 579 -28.68 -65.20 16.24
N PRO A 580 -29.59 -65.69 17.09
CA PRO A 580 -30.06 -67.06 16.98
C PRO A 580 -30.87 -67.25 15.68
N SER A 581 -30.61 -68.34 14.96
CA SER A 581 -31.19 -68.67 13.63
C SER A 581 -32.72 -68.77 13.58
N ASN A 582 -33.40 -68.72 14.73
CA ASN A 582 -34.86 -68.77 14.86
C ASN A 582 -35.52 -67.38 15.01
N LEU A 583 -34.74 -66.29 15.07
CA LEU A 583 -35.30 -64.94 15.28
C LEU A 583 -36.20 -64.50 14.11
N TYR A 584 -35.81 -64.83 12.87
CA TYR A 584 -36.59 -64.50 11.67
C TYR A 584 -37.91 -65.27 11.61
N GLN A 585 -37.92 -66.53 12.06
CA GLN A 585 -39.13 -67.34 12.17
C GLN A 585 -40.06 -66.89 13.31
N GLN A 586 -39.52 -66.26 14.35
CA GLN A 586 -40.31 -65.68 15.45
C GLN A 586 -40.91 -64.32 15.09
N LEU A 587 -40.19 -63.47 14.34
CA LEU A 587 -40.69 -62.18 13.86
C LEU A 587 -41.75 -62.31 12.76
N ALA A 588 -41.69 -63.35 11.93
CA ALA A 588 -42.69 -63.59 10.88
C ALA A 588 -44.03 -64.18 11.37
N LYS A 589 -44.16 -64.45 12.69
CA LYS A 589 -45.39 -64.93 13.34
C LYS A 589 -46.15 -63.85 14.12
N VAL A 590 -45.62 -62.63 14.17
CA VAL A 590 -46.31 -61.41 14.67
C VAL A 590 -46.79 -60.64 13.46
#